data_AF-A0A655TRW2-F1
#
_entry.id   AF-A0A655TRW2-F1
#
_cell.length_a   1.000
_cell.length_b   1.000
_cell.length_c   1.000
_cell.angle_alpha   90.00
_cell.angle_beta   90.00
_cell.angle_gamma   90.00
#
_symmetry.space_group_name_H-M   'P 1'
#
loop_
_entity.id
_entity.type
_entity.pdbx_description
1 polymer ?
#
loop_
_entity_poly.entity_id
_entity_poly.type
_entity_poly.pdbx_seq_one_letter_code
_entity_poly.pdbx_strand_id
1 'polypeptide(L)'
;MLCTALVNDQGVRISTVEHLNAALAGMGIDNAIIEVDAPEIPIMDGSASPFVYLLQQAGIQTLNAPKRFIRIKKPVRIEDGDKWAEFVPFNGFRMDFEIEFNHPAIDGDDQRLVFDFSSQGFVKEISRARTFGFMRDIEYLQSQNLCLGGSFDCAIVLDDYRILNEEGLRFDNEFVTHKVLDAIGDLYMAGHAIVGEFRAYKSGHGLNNQLLRAVLADQEAWEWATFEEEVGSPVAFAEPNMVLA
;
A
#
# COMPACT_ATOMS: atom_id res chain seq x y z
N MET A 1 -2.18 15.52 0.09
CA MET A 1 -3.24 14.59 -0.34
C MET A 1 -3.46 13.66 0.84
N LEU A 2 -4.68 13.59 1.39
CA LEU A 2 -4.96 12.87 2.65
C LEU A 2 -5.00 11.34 2.47
N CYS A 3 -5.48 10.91 1.30
CA CYS A 3 -5.68 9.51 0.94
C CYS A 3 -5.79 9.37 -0.60
N THR A 4 -5.85 8.14 -1.09
CA THR A 4 -6.21 7.84 -2.48
C THR A 4 -7.74 7.78 -2.60
N ALA A 5 -8.27 8.26 -3.72
CA ALA A 5 -9.71 8.25 -3.99
C ALA A 5 -10.00 7.90 -5.45
N LEU A 6 -11.07 7.14 -5.67
CA LEU A 6 -11.60 6.83 -6.99
C LEU A 6 -12.76 7.76 -7.31
N VAL A 7 -12.85 8.17 -8.58
CA VAL A 7 -13.85 9.13 -9.05
C VAL A 7 -14.45 8.60 -10.35
N ASN A 8 -15.78 8.65 -10.48
CA ASN A 8 -16.46 8.29 -11.73
C ASN A 8 -16.63 9.51 -12.65
N ASP A 9 -17.16 9.29 -13.87
CA ASP A 9 -17.38 10.35 -14.87
C ASP A 9 -18.33 11.48 -14.40
N GLN A 10 -19.15 11.20 -13.37
CA GLN A 10 -20.07 12.17 -12.77
C GLN A 10 -19.45 12.94 -11.59
N GLY A 11 -18.19 12.66 -11.25
CA GLY A 11 -17.51 13.28 -10.12
C GLY A 11 -17.85 12.70 -8.75
N VAL A 12 -18.63 11.61 -8.68
CA VAL A 12 -18.89 10.88 -7.42
C VAL A 12 -17.61 10.18 -6.99
N ARG A 13 -17.31 10.24 -5.69
CA ARG A 13 -16.05 9.79 -5.11
C ARG A 13 -16.25 8.73 -4.04
N ILE A 14 -15.34 7.77 -4.00
CA ILE A 14 -15.05 6.91 -2.84
C ILE A 14 -13.60 7.15 -2.40
N SER A 15 -13.38 7.37 -1.11
CA SER A 15 -12.08 7.79 -0.55
C SER A 15 -11.47 6.73 0.37
N THR A 16 -10.17 6.87 0.69
CA THR A 16 -9.47 6.05 1.70
C THR A 16 -9.34 4.58 1.27
N VAL A 17 -9.14 4.36 -0.02
CA VAL A 17 -9.16 3.01 -0.61
C VAL A 17 -7.83 2.27 -0.45
N GLU A 18 -6.73 2.97 -0.16
CA GLU A 18 -5.36 2.46 -0.23
C GLU A 18 -5.08 1.29 0.73
N HIS A 19 -5.52 1.33 1.99
CA HIS A 19 -5.20 0.27 2.97
C HIS A 19 -5.98 -1.01 2.71
N LEU A 20 -7.25 -0.88 2.32
CA LEU A 20 -8.03 -2.01 1.85
C LEU A 20 -7.42 -2.58 0.55
N ASN A 21 -7.02 -1.73 -0.39
CA ASN A 21 -6.41 -2.19 -1.64
C ASN A 21 -5.07 -2.88 -1.40
N ALA A 22 -4.29 -2.43 -0.40
CA ALA A 22 -3.08 -3.10 0.04
C ALA A 22 -3.38 -4.49 0.63
N ALA A 23 -4.45 -4.64 1.41
CA ALA A 23 -4.88 -5.94 1.93
C ALA A 23 -5.32 -6.90 0.81
N LEU A 24 -6.05 -6.41 -0.20
CA LEU A 24 -6.43 -7.21 -1.39
C LEU A 24 -5.19 -7.68 -2.15
N ALA A 25 -4.22 -6.78 -2.38
CA ALA A 25 -2.96 -7.09 -3.02
C ALA A 25 -2.15 -8.13 -2.22
N GLY A 26 -2.00 -7.90 -0.91
CA GLY A 26 -1.29 -8.76 0.03
C GLY A 26 -1.86 -10.18 0.09
N MET A 27 -3.19 -10.29 0.05
CA MET A 27 -3.92 -11.56 0.08
C MET A 27 -4.15 -12.17 -1.32
N GLY A 28 -3.72 -11.48 -2.38
CA GLY A 28 -3.84 -11.99 -3.76
C GLY A 28 -5.27 -12.04 -4.30
N ILE A 29 -6.17 -11.16 -3.85
CA ILE A 29 -7.59 -11.12 -4.24
C ILE A 29 -7.77 -10.41 -5.58
N ASP A 30 -8.06 -11.15 -6.65
CA ASP A 30 -8.23 -10.58 -7.99
C ASP A 30 -9.63 -10.01 -8.26
N ASN A 31 -10.66 -10.60 -7.68
CA ASN A 31 -12.06 -10.25 -7.97
C ASN A 31 -12.83 -10.11 -6.66
N ALA A 32 -13.36 -8.92 -6.40
CA ALA A 32 -14.20 -8.62 -5.25
C ALA A 32 -15.18 -7.48 -5.56
N ILE A 33 -16.29 -7.45 -4.82
CA ILE A 33 -17.19 -6.29 -4.76
C ILE A 33 -17.07 -5.73 -3.34
N ILE A 34 -16.80 -4.43 -3.24
CA ILE A 34 -16.65 -3.71 -1.98
C ILE A 34 -17.79 -2.71 -1.89
N GLU A 35 -18.65 -2.89 -0.90
CA GLU A 35 -19.78 -2.01 -0.62
C GLU A 35 -19.55 -1.29 0.71
N VAL A 36 -19.82 0.01 0.72
CA VAL A 36 -19.90 0.84 1.92
C VAL A 36 -21.11 1.74 1.80
N ASP A 37 -21.73 2.06 2.94
CA ASP A 37 -22.88 2.96 3.04
C ASP A 37 -22.47 4.43 3.31
N ALA A 38 -21.20 4.74 3.03
CA ALA A 38 -20.53 6.01 3.29
C ALA A 38 -19.62 6.42 2.12
N PRO A 39 -19.17 7.69 2.02
CA PRO A 39 -18.30 8.16 0.94
C PRO A 39 -16.81 7.76 1.08
N GLU A 40 -16.48 6.94 2.08
CA GLU A 40 -15.11 6.48 2.36
C GLU A 40 -15.09 5.06 2.93
N ILE A 41 -13.99 4.35 2.70
CA ILE A 41 -13.70 3.10 3.39
C ILE A 41 -13.34 3.42 4.86
N PRO A 42 -13.81 2.63 5.85
CA PRO A 42 -13.48 2.88 7.25
C PRO A 42 -11.96 2.80 7.49
N ILE A 43 -11.41 3.75 8.26
CA ILE A 43 -9.97 3.81 8.55
C ILE A 43 -9.47 2.67 9.46
N MET A 44 -10.39 1.99 10.14
CA MET A 44 -10.10 0.92 11.11
C MET A 44 -9.11 1.39 12.18
N ASP A 45 -7.99 0.68 12.36
CA ASP A 45 -6.91 1.06 13.28
C ASP A 45 -5.79 1.86 12.59
N GLY A 46 -6.02 2.32 11.35
CA GLY A 46 -5.05 3.01 10.52
C GLY A 46 -4.11 2.10 9.74
N SER A 47 -4.30 0.78 9.81
CA SER A 47 -3.48 -0.22 9.09
C SER A 47 -4.34 -1.13 8.20
N ALA A 48 -3.69 -2.04 7.46
CA ALA A 48 -4.38 -3.04 6.63
C ALA A 48 -4.78 -4.30 7.41
N SER A 49 -4.26 -4.49 8.63
CA SER A 49 -4.43 -5.73 9.41
C SER A 49 -5.89 -6.08 9.70
N PRO A 50 -6.78 -5.13 10.04
CA PRO A 50 -8.20 -5.43 10.20
C PRO A 50 -8.86 -5.96 8.91
N PHE A 51 -8.46 -5.44 7.74
CA PHE A 51 -8.96 -5.95 6.46
C PHE A 51 -8.41 -7.33 6.12
N VAL A 52 -7.13 -7.60 6.42
CA VAL A 52 -6.56 -8.96 6.31
C VAL A 52 -7.37 -9.95 7.13
N TYR A 53 -7.69 -9.61 8.38
CA TYR A 53 -8.51 -10.47 9.23
C TYR A 53 -9.90 -10.73 8.60
N LEU A 54 -10.60 -9.69 8.13
CA LEU A 54 -11.90 -9.84 7.48
C LEU A 54 -11.85 -10.68 6.21
N LEU A 55 -10.80 -10.52 5.38
CA LEU A 55 -10.58 -11.34 4.18
C LEU A 55 -10.31 -12.81 4.53
N GLN A 56 -9.53 -13.08 5.58
CA GLN A 56 -9.30 -14.44 6.07
C GLN A 56 -10.59 -15.09 6.60
N GLN A 57 -11.47 -14.32 7.25
CA GLN A 57 -12.78 -14.82 7.70
C GLN A 57 -13.71 -15.13 6.52
N ALA A 58 -13.67 -14.33 5.46
CA ALA A 58 -14.44 -14.58 4.24
C ALA A 58 -13.93 -15.82 3.47
N GLY A 59 -12.62 -16.08 3.53
CA GLY A 59 -11.96 -17.14 2.79
C GLY A 59 -11.69 -16.76 1.33
N ILE A 60 -10.82 -17.55 0.68
CA ILE A 60 -10.43 -17.34 -0.72
C ILE A 60 -10.96 -18.48 -1.59
N GLN A 61 -11.61 -18.14 -2.69
CA GLN A 61 -12.07 -19.09 -3.70
C GLN A 61 -11.20 -18.98 -4.96
N THR A 62 -10.50 -20.06 -5.30
CA THR A 62 -9.81 -20.18 -6.60
C THR A 62 -10.82 -20.35 -7.72
N LEU A 63 -10.72 -19.52 -8.76
CA LEU A 63 -11.55 -19.59 -9.95
C LEU A 63 -10.82 -20.36 -11.06
N ASN A 64 -11.57 -20.99 -11.96
CA ASN A 64 -11.03 -21.71 -13.11
C ASN A 64 -10.59 -20.74 -14.24
N ALA A 65 -9.66 -19.85 -13.94
CA ALA A 65 -9.04 -18.93 -14.87
C ALA A 65 -7.62 -18.58 -14.39
N PRO A 66 -6.63 -18.48 -15.30
CA PRO A 66 -5.27 -18.15 -14.90
C PRO A 66 -5.20 -16.72 -14.36
N LYS A 67 -4.54 -16.56 -13.20
CA LYS A 67 -4.22 -15.25 -12.63
C LYS A 67 -3.28 -14.51 -13.58
N ARG A 68 -3.61 -13.25 -13.90
CA ARG A 68 -2.81 -12.38 -14.77
C ARG A 68 -1.96 -11.42 -13.96
N PHE A 69 -0.74 -11.20 -14.45
CA PHE A 69 0.27 -10.35 -13.86
C PHE A 69 0.71 -9.28 -14.85
N ILE A 70 1.12 -8.12 -14.34
CA ILE A 70 1.83 -7.08 -15.09
C ILE A 70 3.32 -7.32 -14.90
N ARG A 71 4.02 -7.80 -15.93
CA ARG A 71 5.47 -8.06 -15.88
C ARG A 71 6.24 -6.87 -16.44
N ILE A 72 7.09 -6.24 -15.62
CA ILE A 72 7.95 -5.13 -16.03
C ILE A 72 9.10 -5.66 -16.90
N LYS A 73 9.30 -5.04 -18.07
CA LYS A 73 10.30 -5.43 -19.09
C LYS A 73 11.45 -4.43 -19.25
N LYS A 74 11.22 -3.15 -18.93
CA LYS A 74 12.27 -2.13 -18.94
C LYS A 74 12.08 -1.12 -17.79
N PRO A 75 13.13 -0.42 -17.37
CA PRO A 75 13.01 0.62 -16.35
C PRO A 75 12.06 1.74 -16.78
N VAL A 76 11.20 2.19 -15.87
CA VAL A 76 10.35 3.38 -16.01
C VAL A 76 10.47 4.19 -14.74
N ARG A 77 10.74 5.49 -14.86
CA ARG A 77 11.02 6.39 -13.73
C ARG A 77 10.27 7.70 -13.89
N ILE A 78 9.73 8.18 -12.77
CA ILE A 78 9.11 9.52 -12.66
C ILE A 78 9.78 10.26 -11.50
N GLU A 79 9.98 11.56 -11.69
CA GLU A 79 10.60 12.46 -10.72
C GLU A 79 9.71 13.68 -10.49
N ASP A 80 9.64 14.17 -9.25
CA ASP A 80 8.97 15.40 -8.86
C ASP A 80 9.84 16.14 -7.84
N GLY A 81 10.68 17.06 -8.34
CA GLY A 81 11.67 17.76 -7.54
C GLY A 81 12.74 16.81 -7.01
N ASP A 82 12.81 16.64 -5.69
CA ASP A 82 13.70 15.72 -5.00
C ASP A 82 13.12 14.31 -4.82
N LYS A 83 11.86 14.08 -5.20
CA LYS A 83 11.15 12.81 -5.06
C LYS A 83 11.23 12.00 -6.33
N TRP A 84 11.27 10.68 -6.22
CA TRP A 84 11.20 9.81 -7.38
C TRP A 84 10.58 8.45 -7.07
N ALA A 85 10.01 7.84 -8.10
CA ALA A 85 9.54 6.47 -8.09
C ALA A 85 9.93 5.78 -9.40
N GLU A 86 10.33 4.52 -9.33
CA GLU A 86 10.86 3.74 -10.44
C GLU A 86 10.37 2.30 -10.39
N PHE A 87 10.06 1.74 -11.55
CA PHE A 87 9.95 0.30 -11.75
C PHE A 87 11.15 -0.20 -12.55
N VAL A 88 11.73 -1.33 -12.13
CA VAL A 88 12.74 -2.06 -12.90
C VAL A 88 12.35 -3.53 -13.08
N PRO A 89 12.82 -4.20 -14.15
CA PRO A 89 12.58 -5.62 -14.34
C PRO A 89 13.20 -6.46 -13.22
N PHE A 90 12.39 -7.32 -12.60
CA PHE A 90 12.82 -8.21 -11.53
C PHE A 90 11.94 -9.47 -11.54
N ASN A 91 12.52 -10.64 -11.28
CA ASN A 91 11.80 -11.92 -11.26
C ASN A 91 11.21 -12.18 -9.87
N GLY A 92 10.22 -11.39 -9.51
CA GLY A 92 9.53 -11.40 -8.22
C GLY A 92 8.76 -10.09 -8.04
N PHE A 93 8.30 -9.82 -6.83
CA PHE A 93 7.84 -8.49 -6.46
C PHE A 93 8.66 -7.98 -5.28
N ARG A 94 9.44 -6.92 -5.49
CA ARG A 94 10.31 -6.32 -4.49
C ARG A 94 10.00 -4.84 -4.34
N MET A 95 10.09 -4.34 -3.11
CA MET A 95 9.93 -2.94 -2.78
C MET A 95 11.18 -2.42 -2.08
N ASP A 96 11.71 -1.30 -2.56
CA ASP A 96 12.78 -0.53 -1.92
C ASP A 96 12.25 0.89 -1.71
N PHE A 97 11.88 1.22 -0.49
CA PHE A 97 11.25 2.49 -0.16
C PHE A 97 12.07 3.24 0.86
N GLU A 98 12.41 4.48 0.55
CA GLU A 98 13.09 5.39 1.45
C GLU A 98 12.24 6.64 1.68
N ILE A 99 12.01 6.96 2.95
CA ILE A 99 11.41 8.22 3.40
C ILE A 99 12.53 9.16 3.87
N GLU A 100 12.22 10.45 3.95
CA GLU A 100 13.13 11.43 4.55
C GLU A 100 12.31 12.42 5.38
N PHE A 101 12.24 12.15 6.67
CA PHE A 101 11.64 13.01 7.68
C PHE A 101 12.72 13.52 8.61
N ASN A 102 12.84 14.84 8.68
CA ASN A 102 13.65 15.51 9.68
C ASN A 102 12.80 15.70 10.95
N HIS A 103 12.63 14.63 11.73
CA HIS A 103 11.82 14.63 12.94
C HIS A 103 12.51 13.88 14.08
N PRO A 104 12.58 14.41 15.32
CA PRO A 104 13.31 13.77 16.42
C PRO A 104 12.82 12.37 16.81
N ALA A 105 11.57 12.04 16.49
CA ALA A 105 10.96 10.74 16.77
C ALA A 105 11.07 9.73 15.61
N ILE A 106 11.73 10.10 14.52
CA ILE A 106 11.97 9.23 13.36
C ILE A 106 13.48 9.14 13.20
N ASP A 107 14.06 8.03 13.65
CA ASP A 107 15.50 7.80 13.54
C ASP A 107 15.92 7.80 12.05
N GLY A 108 17.12 8.30 11.75
CA GLY A 108 17.66 8.34 10.40
C GLY A 108 17.92 6.94 9.83
N ASP A 109 18.28 5.98 10.68
CA ASP A 109 18.59 4.61 10.26
C ASP A 109 17.32 3.79 9.91
N ASP A 110 16.15 4.22 10.39
CA ASP A 110 14.86 3.52 10.21
C ASP A 110 14.01 4.05 9.04
N GLN A 111 14.61 4.83 8.14
CA GLN A 111 13.88 5.50 7.05
C GLN A 111 13.92 4.76 5.71
N ARG A 112 14.59 3.61 5.62
CA ARG A 112 14.60 2.77 4.41
C ARG A 112 14.16 1.35 4.71
N LEU A 113 13.27 0.82 3.88
CA LEU A 113 12.81 -0.56 3.94
C LEU A 113 12.96 -1.22 2.56
N VAL A 114 13.69 -2.34 2.54
CA VAL A 114 13.71 -3.27 1.40
C VAL A 114 12.90 -4.50 1.77
N PHE A 115 11.86 -4.79 1.01
CA PHE A 115 10.90 -5.85 1.27
C PHE A 115 10.70 -6.72 0.02
N ASP A 116 11.03 -8.01 0.16
CA ASP A 116 10.70 -9.04 -0.84
C ASP A 116 9.29 -9.57 -0.56
N PHE A 117 8.35 -9.28 -1.46
CA PHE A 117 6.94 -9.54 -1.21
C PHE A 117 6.63 -11.04 -1.16
N SER A 118 5.89 -11.41 -0.13
CA SER A 118 5.07 -12.62 -0.06
C SER A 118 3.81 -12.32 0.74
N SER A 119 2.73 -13.09 0.58
CA SER A 119 1.53 -12.90 1.42
C SER A 119 1.84 -13.07 2.91
N GLN A 120 2.71 -14.03 3.27
CA GLN A 120 3.10 -14.23 4.67
C GLN A 120 3.92 -13.05 5.21
N GLY A 121 4.90 -12.57 4.45
CA GLY A 121 5.68 -11.39 4.81
C GLY A 121 4.80 -10.14 4.91
N PHE A 122 3.86 -9.95 3.98
CA PHE A 122 2.92 -8.83 4.01
C PHE A 122 2.10 -8.84 5.29
N VAL A 123 1.50 -9.98 5.67
CA VAL A 123 0.69 -10.07 6.89
C VAL A 123 1.52 -9.78 8.14
N LYS A 124 2.74 -10.33 8.24
CA LYS A 124 3.57 -10.22 9.45
C LYS A 124 4.29 -8.89 9.60
N GLU A 125 4.87 -8.39 8.50
CA GLU A 125 5.83 -7.30 8.52
C GLU A 125 5.20 -5.97 8.08
N ILE A 126 4.19 -6.00 7.20
CA ILE A 126 3.65 -4.78 6.59
C ILE A 126 2.26 -4.43 7.14
N SER A 127 1.34 -5.41 7.21
CA SER A 127 -0.10 -5.15 7.33
C SER A 127 -0.51 -4.37 8.58
N ARG A 128 0.27 -4.49 9.67
CA ARG A 128 -0.02 -3.86 10.96
C ARG A 128 0.53 -2.44 11.09
N ALA A 129 1.30 -1.95 10.11
CA ALA A 129 1.89 -0.61 10.18
C ALA A 129 0.82 0.45 10.01
N ARG A 130 0.65 1.30 11.02
CA ARG A 130 -0.41 2.32 11.04
C ARG A 130 -0.01 3.58 10.29
N THR A 131 -1.02 4.27 9.79
CA THR A 131 -0.87 5.62 9.25
C THR A 131 -0.43 6.58 10.33
N PHE A 132 0.12 7.72 9.92
CA PHE A 132 0.69 8.68 10.85
C PHE A 132 0.46 10.12 10.40
N GLY A 133 0.40 11.02 11.38
CA GLY A 133 0.20 12.44 11.13
C GLY A 133 0.69 13.30 12.28
N PHE A 134 0.91 14.58 12.01
CA PHE A 134 1.27 15.55 13.03
C PHE A 134 0.02 16.09 13.71
N MET A 135 0.06 16.24 15.03
CA MET A 135 -1.06 16.76 15.84
C MET A 135 -1.56 18.11 15.30
N ARG A 136 -0.65 19.03 14.95
CA ARG A 136 -1.01 20.33 14.37
C ARG A 136 -1.78 20.21 13.06
N ASP A 137 -1.40 19.26 12.20
CA ASP A 137 -2.07 19.04 10.93
C ASP A 137 -3.46 18.43 11.14
N ILE A 138 -3.59 17.50 12.10
CA ILE A 138 -4.86 16.89 12.46
C ILE A 138 -5.82 17.96 13.03
N GLU A 139 -5.38 18.77 13.99
CA GLU A 139 -6.18 19.87 14.56
C GLU A 139 -6.60 20.88 13.48
N TYR A 140 -5.68 21.22 12.58
CA TYR A 140 -5.97 22.11 11.46
C TYR A 140 -7.00 21.50 10.50
N LEU A 141 -6.85 20.23 10.12
CA LEU A 141 -7.79 19.53 9.24
C LEU A 141 -9.18 19.42 9.88
N GLN A 142 -9.26 19.09 11.17
CA GLN A 142 -10.51 19.02 11.92
C GLN A 142 -11.22 20.37 11.97
N SER A 143 -10.46 21.48 12.08
CA SER A 143 -11.02 22.84 11.99
C SER A 143 -11.69 23.14 10.63
N GLN A 144 -11.32 22.39 9.59
CA GLN A 144 -11.87 22.50 8.23
C GLN A 144 -12.89 21.39 7.91
N ASN A 145 -13.40 20.67 8.91
CA ASN A 145 -14.30 19.50 8.75
C ASN A 145 -13.66 18.34 7.95
N LEU A 146 -12.34 18.20 8.02
CA LEU A 146 -11.58 17.08 7.46
C LEU A 146 -10.99 16.24 8.61
N CYS A 147 -10.69 14.96 8.38
CA CYS A 147 -10.08 14.08 9.40
C CYS A 147 -10.87 14.05 10.74
N LEU A 148 -12.20 14.16 10.68
CA LEU A 148 -13.07 14.19 11.87
C LEU A 148 -13.05 12.87 12.66
N GLY A 149 -12.76 11.75 12.00
CA GLY A 149 -12.54 10.45 12.65
C GLY A 149 -11.10 10.22 13.15
N GLY A 150 -10.19 11.17 12.90
CA GLY A 150 -8.79 11.05 13.30
C GLY A 150 -8.62 11.01 14.82
N SER A 151 -8.00 9.95 15.32
CA SER A 151 -7.74 9.72 16.74
C SER A 151 -6.48 8.86 16.93
N PHE A 152 -6.04 8.70 18.18
CA PHE A 152 -4.93 7.80 18.52
C PHE A 152 -5.22 6.32 18.21
N ASP A 153 -6.51 5.96 18.09
CA ASP A 153 -6.94 4.59 17.80
C ASP A 153 -6.73 4.23 16.32
N CYS A 154 -6.65 5.23 15.43
CA CYS A 154 -6.55 5.03 13.98
C CYS A 154 -5.32 5.66 13.34
N ALA A 155 -4.40 6.24 14.12
CA ALA A 155 -3.15 6.81 13.62
C ALA A 155 -2.07 6.90 14.70
N ILE A 156 -0.81 6.85 14.26
CA ILE A 156 0.32 7.33 15.06
C ILE A 156 0.32 8.86 14.99
N VAL A 157 0.24 9.52 16.13
CA VAL A 157 0.20 10.97 16.20
C VAL A 157 1.51 11.49 16.78
N LEU A 158 2.13 12.43 16.09
CA LEU A 158 3.37 13.09 16.51
C LEU A 158 3.12 14.54 16.90
N ASP A 159 3.77 15.02 17.97
CA ASP A 159 4.02 16.46 18.13
C ASP A 159 5.35 16.85 17.46
N ASP A 160 5.91 18.03 17.73
CA ASP A 160 7.19 18.47 17.14
C ASP A 160 8.42 17.68 17.66
N TYR A 161 8.25 16.83 18.68
CA TYR A 161 9.35 16.25 19.46
C TYR A 161 9.24 14.74 19.64
N ARG A 162 8.04 14.17 19.70
CA ARG A 162 7.80 12.78 20.10
C ARG A 162 6.50 12.20 19.54
N ILE A 163 6.40 10.88 19.65
CA ILE A 163 5.15 10.13 19.46
C ILE A 163 4.26 10.32 20.70
N LEU A 164 2.96 10.50 20.46
CA LEU A 164 1.97 10.78 21.50
C LEU A 164 1.15 9.54 21.90
N ASN A 165 1.12 8.49 21.09
CA ASN A 165 0.44 7.23 21.43
C ASN A 165 1.13 6.58 22.65
N GLU A 166 0.37 6.29 23.71
CA GLU A 166 0.92 5.71 24.96
C GLU A 166 1.59 4.35 24.75
N GLU A 167 1.05 3.54 23.84
CA GLU A 167 1.59 2.21 23.49
C GLU A 167 2.81 2.28 22.55
N GLY A 168 3.16 3.46 22.04
CA GLY A 168 4.27 3.65 21.11
C GLY A 168 4.03 3.05 19.73
N LEU A 169 5.13 2.60 19.10
CA LEU A 169 5.13 1.97 17.77
C LEU A 169 4.94 0.46 17.85
N ARG A 170 4.35 -0.12 16.80
CA ARG A 170 4.28 -1.58 16.57
C ARG A 170 5.58 -2.12 16.00
N PHE A 171 6.34 -1.28 15.30
CA PHE A 171 7.64 -1.58 14.70
C PHE A 171 8.55 -0.36 14.86
N ASP A 172 9.85 -0.55 15.05
CA ASP A 172 10.80 0.58 15.16
C ASP A 172 10.76 1.46 13.89
N ASN A 173 10.61 0.83 12.72
CA ASN A 173 10.50 1.47 11.42
C ASN A 173 9.04 1.62 10.91
N GLU A 174 8.04 1.72 11.79
CA GLU A 174 6.60 1.69 11.42
C GLU A 174 6.21 2.73 10.35
N PHE A 175 6.86 3.91 10.34
CA PHE A 175 6.59 4.97 9.37
C PHE A 175 6.92 4.58 7.92
N VAL A 176 8.11 4.04 7.66
CA VAL A 176 8.50 3.59 6.31
C VAL A 176 7.75 2.32 5.93
N THR A 177 7.49 1.44 6.89
CA THR A 177 6.67 0.24 6.71
C THR A 177 5.25 0.60 6.26
N HIS A 178 4.65 1.65 6.83
CA HIS A 178 3.36 2.16 6.36
C HIS A 178 3.45 2.75 4.95
N LYS A 179 4.55 3.40 4.58
CA LYS A 179 4.74 3.87 3.19
C LYS A 179 4.90 2.75 2.17
N VAL A 180 5.49 1.63 2.57
CA VAL A 180 5.45 0.40 1.76
C VAL A 180 4.01 -0.12 1.64
N LEU A 181 3.23 -0.14 2.74
CA LEU A 181 1.81 -0.52 2.71
C LEU A 181 1.00 0.37 1.75
N ASP A 182 1.12 1.70 1.87
CA ASP A 182 0.48 2.68 0.96
C ASP A 182 0.84 2.38 -0.50
N ALA A 183 2.13 2.17 -0.78
CA ALA A 183 2.60 1.91 -2.14
C ALA A 183 2.08 0.58 -2.71
N ILE A 184 1.99 -0.50 -1.91
CA ILE A 184 1.35 -1.75 -2.34
C ILE A 184 -0.10 -1.48 -2.77
N GLY A 185 -0.84 -0.73 -1.96
CA GLY A 185 -2.23 -0.36 -2.26
C GLY A 185 -2.38 0.50 -3.50
N ASP A 186 -1.54 1.51 -3.66
CA ASP A 186 -1.55 2.40 -4.84
C ASP A 186 -1.22 1.64 -6.13
N LEU A 187 -0.20 0.76 -6.09
CA LEU A 187 0.22 -0.04 -7.24
C LEU A 187 -0.87 -1.04 -7.66
N TYR A 188 -1.62 -1.57 -6.70
CA TYR A 188 -2.72 -2.49 -6.97
C TYR A 188 -3.95 -1.80 -7.58
N MET A 189 -3.95 -0.47 -7.75
CA MET A 189 -4.96 0.22 -8.57
C MET A 189 -4.92 -0.19 -10.04
N ALA A 190 -3.85 -0.86 -10.50
CA ALA A 190 -3.82 -1.50 -11.81
C ALA A 190 -4.70 -2.76 -11.90
N GLY A 191 -5.23 -3.25 -10.77
CA GLY A 191 -6.10 -4.44 -10.71
C GLY A 191 -5.37 -5.77 -10.89
N HIS A 192 -4.04 -5.76 -10.94
CA HIS A 192 -3.22 -6.94 -11.17
C HIS A 192 -1.93 -6.90 -10.36
N ALA A 193 -1.48 -8.07 -9.91
CA ALA A 193 -0.19 -8.20 -9.26
C ALA A 193 0.94 -7.89 -10.25
N ILE A 194 2.01 -7.26 -9.75
CA ILE A 194 3.15 -6.82 -10.56
C ILE A 194 4.32 -7.79 -10.37
N VAL A 195 5.01 -8.13 -11.46
CA VAL A 195 6.31 -8.81 -11.45
C VAL A 195 7.35 -7.77 -11.85
N GLY A 196 8.13 -7.31 -10.88
CA GLY A 196 9.07 -6.20 -10.99
C GLY A 196 9.53 -5.72 -9.62
N GLU A 197 10.49 -4.82 -9.63
CA GLU A 197 10.97 -4.16 -8.41
C GLU A 197 10.53 -2.69 -8.46
N PHE A 198 9.81 -2.27 -7.42
CA PHE A 198 9.43 -0.89 -7.20
C PHE A 198 10.46 -0.24 -6.28
N ARG A 199 11.01 0.89 -6.71
CA ARG A 199 11.95 1.70 -5.93
C ARG A 199 11.39 3.09 -5.76
N ALA A 200 11.50 3.66 -4.57
CA ALA A 200 10.99 4.99 -4.30
C ALA A 200 11.81 5.72 -3.25
N TYR A 201 11.95 7.02 -3.45
CA TYR A 201 12.51 7.94 -2.47
C TYR A 201 11.58 9.13 -2.32
N LYS A 202 11.13 9.36 -1.08
CA LYS A 202 10.17 10.41 -0.70
C LYS A 202 8.88 10.38 -1.52
N SER A 203 8.52 9.22 -2.07
CA SER A 203 7.30 9.03 -2.85
C SER A 203 6.05 9.05 -1.97
N GLY A 204 4.90 9.20 -2.61
CA GLY A 204 3.57 9.05 -2.01
C GLY A 204 2.53 8.85 -3.11
N HIS A 205 1.25 8.82 -2.74
CA HIS A 205 0.15 8.46 -3.64
C HIS A 205 0.19 9.13 -5.02
N GLY A 206 0.44 10.44 -5.07
CA GLY A 206 0.50 11.19 -6.32
C GLY A 206 1.60 10.71 -7.27
N LEU A 207 2.79 10.44 -6.75
CA LEU A 207 3.94 10.01 -7.56
C LEU A 207 3.83 8.51 -7.90
N ASN A 208 3.34 7.68 -6.98
CA ASN A 208 3.01 6.27 -7.23
C ASN A 208 2.01 6.13 -8.39
N ASN A 209 0.94 6.94 -8.37
CA ASN A 209 -0.06 6.95 -9.45
C ASN A 209 0.51 7.43 -10.78
N GLN A 210 1.35 8.46 -10.77
CA GLN A 210 2.02 8.95 -11.98
C GLN A 210 2.93 7.87 -12.60
N LEU A 211 3.71 7.16 -11.78
CA LEU A 211 4.53 6.04 -12.23
C LEU A 211 3.66 4.93 -12.83
N LEU A 212 2.58 4.54 -12.14
CA LEU A 212 1.69 3.49 -12.62
C LEU A 212 1.07 3.84 -13.98
N ARG A 213 0.61 5.08 -14.15
CA ARG A 213 0.13 5.59 -15.44
C ARG A 213 1.20 5.57 -16.51
N ALA A 214 2.43 5.97 -16.19
CA ALA A 214 3.54 6.00 -17.13
C ALA A 214 3.90 4.58 -17.62
N VAL A 215 3.96 3.60 -16.71
CA VAL A 215 4.17 2.19 -17.07
C VAL A 215 3.05 1.70 -17.97
N LEU A 216 1.78 1.89 -17.58
CA LEU A 216 0.64 1.38 -18.34
C LEU A 216 0.48 2.04 -19.72
N ALA A 217 0.93 3.29 -19.88
CA ALA A 217 0.93 4.00 -21.16
C ALA A 217 2.02 3.51 -22.14
N ASP A 218 3.11 2.93 -21.62
CA ASP A 218 4.21 2.40 -22.42
C ASP A 218 4.11 0.87 -22.57
N GLN A 219 3.48 0.41 -23.64
CA GLN A 219 3.27 -1.02 -23.91
C GLN A 219 4.58 -1.82 -24.08
N GLU A 220 5.70 -1.16 -24.36
CA GLU A 220 7.00 -1.82 -24.40
C GLU A 220 7.60 -2.00 -23.00
N ALA A 221 7.13 -1.25 -22.00
CA ALA A 221 7.62 -1.33 -20.64
C ALA A 221 7.08 -2.52 -19.85
N TRP A 222 5.96 -3.10 -20.27
CA TRP A 222 5.34 -4.21 -19.57
C TRP A 222 4.66 -5.20 -20.52
N GLU A 223 4.25 -6.34 -19.98
CA GLU A 223 3.41 -7.30 -20.68
C GLU A 223 2.52 -8.07 -19.70
N TRP A 224 1.48 -8.72 -20.23
CA TRP A 224 0.72 -9.71 -19.49
C TRP A 224 1.53 -10.98 -19.31
N ALA A 225 1.56 -11.50 -18.09
CA ALA A 225 2.08 -12.82 -17.77
C ALA A 225 1.04 -13.65 -17.02
N THR A 226 1.09 -14.97 -17.24
CA THR A 226 0.38 -15.99 -16.46
C THR A 226 1.38 -17.08 -16.15
N PHE A 227 1.27 -17.70 -14.98
CA PHE A 227 2.15 -18.79 -14.56
C PHE A 227 1.31 -20.04 -14.35
N GLU A 228 1.74 -21.16 -14.94
CA GLU A 228 1.11 -22.47 -14.72
C GLU A 228 1.39 -22.94 -13.29
N GLU A 229 0.45 -23.68 -12.69
CA GLU A 229 0.56 -24.16 -11.30
C GLU A 229 1.84 -24.98 -11.05
N GLU A 230 2.31 -25.75 -12.04
CA GLU A 230 3.52 -26.58 -11.93
C GLU A 230 4.81 -25.76 -11.86
N VAL A 231 4.84 -24.56 -12.46
CA VAL A 231 6.01 -23.68 -12.52
C VAL A 231 6.05 -22.74 -11.32
N GLY A 232 4.87 -22.40 -10.77
CA GLY A 232 4.71 -21.44 -9.69
C GLY A 232 4.87 -19.99 -10.17
N SER A 233 4.24 -19.06 -9.44
CA SER A 233 4.41 -17.62 -9.67
C SER A 233 5.69 -17.12 -8.98
N PRO A 234 6.46 -16.20 -9.59
CA PRO A 234 7.57 -15.53 -8.91
C PRO A 234 7.10 -14.61 -7.77
N VAL A 235 5.80 -14.33 -7.68
CA VAL A 235 5.17 -13.64 -6.55
C VAL A 235 4.49 -14.68 -5.65
N ALA A 236 4.97 -14.81 -4.42
CA ALA A 236 4.54 -15.84 -3.49
C ALA A 236 3.23 -15.45 -2.76
N PHE A 237 2.10 -15.95 -3.26
CA PHE A 237 0.82 -15.86 -2.55
C PHE A 237 0.62 -17.05 -1.61
N ALA A 238 -0.16 -16.85 -0.55
CA ALA A 238 -0.53 -17.91 0.38
C ALA A 238 -1.56 -18.87 -0.26
N GLU A 239 -1.52 -20.13 0.16
CA GLU A 239 -2.55 -21.11 -0.14
C GLU A 239 -3.92 -20.64 0.39
N PRO A 240 -5.03 -20.79 -0.36
CA PRO A 240 -6.35 -20.26 -0.01
C PRO A 240 -6.88 -20.63 1.39
N ASN A 241 -6.44 -21.78 1.93
CA ASN A 241 -6.87 -22.29 3.25
C ASN A 241 -5.81 -22.11 4.35
N MET A 242 -4.70 -21.43 4.06
CA MET A 242 -3.64 -21.22 5.04
C MET A 242 -4.00 -20.05 5.95
N VAL A 243 -4.11 -20.32 7.25
CA VAL A 243 -4.17 -19.26 8.26
C VAL A 243 -2.78 -18.62 8.34
N LEU A 244 -2.67 -17.37 7.90
CA LEU A 244 -1.45 -16.58 8.05
C LEU A 244 -1.47 -15.98 9.46
N ALA A 245 -0.96 -16.76 10.42
CA ALA A 245 -0.72 -16.34 11.81
C ALA A 245 0.67 -15.71 11.97
#